data_AF-A0A6A4VHK9-F1
#
_entry.id   AF-A0A6A4VHK9-F1
#
_cell.length_a   1.000
_cell.length_b   1.000
_cell.length_c   1.000
_cell.angle_alpha   90.00
_cell.angle_beta   90.00
_cell.angle_gamma   90.00
#
_symmetry.space_group_name_H-M   'P 1'
#
loop_
_entity.id
_entity.type
_entity.pdbx_description
1 polymer ?
#
loop_
_entity_poly.entity_id
_entity_poly.type
_entity_poly.pdbx_seq_one_letter_code
_entity_poly.pdbx_strand_id
1 'polypeptide(L)'
;MPCGCSCGGRRWVAGPSAEVGISGLPVVLSPSAHWLRRLIWAIALATALFWLVLQVRLSVLRLQHQSVSTTARSSTQLELPFPAVTVCAGERLNVDRVLNLTQPGTTVEQWRSIKHMSRYKLIRWREFNFDEFFSQTSHNWSELVKSCEYQGDACESVGR
;
A
#
# COMPACT_ATOMS: atom_id res chain seq x y z
N MET A 1 -40.41 -31.82 -28.45
CA MET A 1 -40.67 -30.90 -29.57
C MET A 1 -41.83 -31.46 -30.39
N PRO A 2 -42.84 -30.67 -30.77
CA PRO A 2 -43.49 -29.60 -30.02
C PRO A 2 -45.00 -29.85 -29.85
N CYS A 3 -45.56 -29.29 -28.77
CA CYS A 3 -46.99 -29.13 -28.56
C CYS A 3 -47.47 -27.85 -29.27
N GLY A 4 -48.59 -27.91 -29.98
CA GLY A 4 -49.24 -26.74 -30.57
C GLY A 4 -50.70 -26.66 -30.13
N CYS A 5 -50.99 -25.89 -29.09
CA CYS A 5 -52.36 -25.57 -28.70
C CYS A 5 -52.86 -24.37 -29.51
N SER A 6 -53.96 -24.62 -30.22
CA SER A 6 -54.81 -23.62 -30.86
C SER A 6 -55.56 -22.79 -29.82
N CYS A 7 -55.60 -21.47 -30.00
CA CYS A 7 -56.62 -20.60 -29.41
C CYS A 7 -56.99 -19.51 -30.42
N GLY A 8 -58.26 -19.51 -30.83
CA GLY A 8 -58.83 -18.55 -31.75
C GLY A 8 -59.21 -17.21 -31.10
N GLY A 9 -59.30 -16.21 -31.98
CA GLY A 9 -60.34 -15.17 -31.92
C GLY A 9 -60.32 -14.18 -30.78
N ARG A 10 -59.70 -13.01 -31.01
CA ARG A 10 -60.43 -11.74 -31.16
C ARG A 10 -59.50 -10.60 -31.54
N ARG A 11 -59.79 -10.01 -32.69
CA ARG A 11 -59.22 -8.77 -33.19
C ARG A 11 -59.80 -7.61 -32.37
N TRP A 12 -58.93 -6.87 -31.67
CA TRP A 12 -59.22 -5.51 -31.23
C TRP A 12 -58.04 -4.63 -31.61
N VAL A 13 -58.29 -3.72 -32.56
CA VAL A 13 -57.37 -2.67 -32.98
C VAL A 13 -57.66 -1.47 -32.08
N ALA A 14 -56.74 -1.06 -31.21
CA ALA A 14 -56.69 0.30 -30.66
C ALA A 14 -55.37 0.60 -29.93
N GLY A 15 -54.52 1.41 -30.57
CA GLY A 15 -53.58 2.33 -29.89
C GLY A 15 -52.12 1.86 -29.74
N PRO A 16 -51.13 2.69 -30.09
CA PRO A 16 -49.72 2.38 -29.92
C PRO A 16 -49.37 2.48 -28.43
N SER A 17 -49.29 1.35 -27.74
CA SER A 17 -48.57 1.29 -26.48
C SER A 17 -47.08 1.41 -26.81
N ALA A 18 -46.52 2.60 -26.57
CA ALA A 18 -45.08 2.77 -26.53
C ALA A 18 -44.52 1.75 -25.54
N GLU A 19 -43.81 0.75 -26.05
CA GLU A 19 -43.05 -0.20 -25.24
C GLU A 19 -41.87 0.55 -24.62
N VAL A 20 -42.15 1.28 -23.55
CA VAL A 20 -41.12 1.88 -22.72
C VAL A 20 -40.64 0.79 -21.78
N GLY A 21 -39.37 0.39 -21.92
CA GLY A 21 -38.72 -0.59 -21.03
C GLY A 21 -38.58 -0.14 -19.56
N ILE A 22 -39.09 1.03 -19.19
CA ILE A 22 -39.11 1.54 -17.83
C ILE A 22 -40.49 1.23 -17.23
N SER A 23 -40.51 0.22 -16.35
CA SER A 23 -41.69 -0.16 -15.58
C SER A 23 -42.33 1.05 -14.91
N GLY A 24 -43.63 1.26 -15.13
CA GLY A 24 -44.42 2.34 -14.49
C GLY A 24 -44.55 3.63 -15.30
N LEU A 25 -43.65 3.90 -16.26
CA LEU A 25 -43.77 5.06 -17.16
C LEU A 25 -45.06 5.07 -18.02
N PRO A 26 -45.54 3.94 -18.59
CA PRO A 26 -46.80 3.94 -19.34
C PRO A 26 -48.03 4.26 -18.48
N VAL A 27 -47.99 4.04 -17.16
CA VAL A 27 -49.10 4.35 -16.24
C VAL A 27 -49.18 5.85 -15.95
N VAL A 28 -48.03 6.52 -15.81
CA VAL A 28 -47.95 7.97 -15.60
C VAL A 28 -48.38 8.73 -16.86
N LEU A 29 -48.00 8.23 -18.04
CA LEU A 29 -48.32 8.84 -19.34
C LEU A 29 -49.73 8.50 -19.86
N SER A 30 -50.44 7.56 -19.23
CA SER A 30 -51.78 7.15 -19.66
C SER A 30 -52.83 8.25 -19.40
N PRO A 31 -53.49 8.81 -20.44
CA PRO A 31 -54.45 9.91 -20.31
C PRO A 31 -55.76 9.53 -19.61
N SER A 32 -56.02 8.23 -19.40
CA SER A 32 -57.25 7.68 -18.78
C SER A 32 -57.17 7.44 -17.27
N ALA A 33 -55.99 7.54 -16.64
CA ALA A 33 -55.84 7.29 -15.20
C ALA A 33 -56.24 8.49 -14.32
N HIS A 34 -56.91 8.23 -13.19
CA HIS A 34 -57.19 9.24 -12.15
C HIS A 34 -55.92 9.94 -11.64
N TRP A 35 -56.01 11.24 -11.38
CA TRP A 35 -54.86 12.10 -11.01
C TRP A 35 -54.08 11.59 -9.79
N LEU A 36 -54.77 11.03 -8.79
CA LEU A 36 -54.14 10.49 -7.58
C LEU A 36 -53.26 9.26 -7.88
N ARG A 37 -53.72 8.38 -8.77
CA ARG A 37 -52.94 7.20 -9.21
C ARG A 37 -51.68 7.63 -9.95
N ARG A 38 -51.75 8.66 -10.79
CA ARG A 38 -50.57 9.23 -11.46
C ARG A 38 -49.58 9.83 -10.47
N LEU A 39 -50.07 10.58 -9.47
CA LEU A 39 -49.23 11.18 -8.44
C LEU A 39 -48.48 10.12 -7.64
N ILE A 40 -49.16 9.04 -7.23
CA ILE A 40 -48.53 7.93 -6.49
C ILE A 40 -47.44 7.25 -7.33
N TRP A 41 -47.72 6.95 -8.61
CA TRP A 41 -46.72 6.35 -9.51
C TRP A 41 -45.56 7.29 -9.82
N ALA A 42 -45.82 8.60 -9.96
CA ALA A 42 -44.77 9.59 -10.16
C ALA A 42 -43.85 9.70 -8.94
N ILE A 43 -44.42 9.72 -7.72
CA ILE A 43 -43.65 9.72 -6.47
C ILE A 43 -42.84 8.42 -6.35
N ALA A 44 -43.45 7.26 -6.63
CA ALA A 44 -42.75 5.97 -6.57
C ALA A 44 -41.59 5.87 -7.57
N LEU A 45 -41.77 6.41 -8.78
CA LEU A 45 -40.69 6.47 -9.78
C LEU A 45 -39.58 7.46 -9.37
N ALA A 46 -39.96 8.62 -8.82
CA ALA A 46 -39.00 9.61 -8.35
C ALA A 46 -38.17 9.08 -7.17
N THR A 47 -38.78 8.38 -6.21
CA THR A 47 -38.07 7.78 -5.07
C THR A 47 -37.17 6.64 -5.52
N ALA A 48 -37.63 5.79 -6.44
CA ALA A 48 -36.81 4.73 -7.03
C ALA A 48 -35.59 5.30 -7.79
N LEU A 49 -35.79 6.35 -8.59
CA LEU A 49 -34.71 7.02 -9.33
C LEU A 49 -33.71 7.67 -8.36
N PHE A 50 -34.19 8.34 -7.32
CA PHE A 50 -33.34 8.95 -6.29
C PHE A 50 -32.46 7.90 -5.60
N TRP A 51 -33.05 6.77 -5.18
CA TRP A 51 -32.32 5.69 -4.53
C TRP A 51 -31.28 5.06 -5.45
N LEU A 52 -31.63 4.87 -6.73
CA LEU A 52 -30.72 4.33 -7.74
C LEU A 52 -29.52 5.26 -7.96
N VAL A 53 -29.74 6.56 -8.11
CA VAL A 53 -28.65 7.55 -8.26
C VAL A 53 -27.75 7.55 -7.02
N LEU A 54 -28.33 7.49 -5.83
CA LEU A 54 -27.56 7.46 -4.58
C LEU A 54 -26.68 6.19 -4.49
N GLN A 55 -27.23 5.01 -4.77
CA GLN A 55 -26.48 3.75 -4.76
C GLN A 55 -25.35 3.73 -5.79
N VAL A 56 -25.60 4.24 -7.00
CA VAL A 56 -24.58 4.35 -8.04
C VAL A 56 -23.46 5.29 -7.61
N ARG A 57 -23.78 6.47 -7.05
CA ARG A 57 -22.78 7.40 -6.53
C ARG A 57 -21.91 6.76 -5.45
N LEU A 58 -22.52 6.09 -4.47
CA LEU A 58 -21.80 5.41 -3.38
C LEU A 58 -20.90 4.28 -3.91
N SER A 59 -21.39 3.51 -4.89
CA SER A 59 -20.63 2.42 -5.51
C SER A 59 -19.43 2.96 -6.30
N VAL A 60 -19.61 4.03 -7.07
CA VAL A 60 -18.53 4.71 -7.79
C VAL A 60 -17.50 5.28 -6.83
N LEU A 61 -17.92 5.94 -5.75
CA LEU A 61 -17.00 6.44 -4.73
C LEU A 61 -16.20 5.29 -4.08
N ARG A 62 -16.84 4.15 -3.75
CA ARG A 62 -16.13 2.97 -3.23
C ARG A 62 -15.10 2.43 -4.22
N LEU A 63 -15.44 2.36 -5.51
CA LEU A 63 -14.51 1.91 -6.55
C LEU A 63 -13.35 2.89 -6.74
N GLN A 64 -13.59 4.20 -6.69
CA GLN A 64 -12.58 5.24 -6.78
C GLN A 64 -11.63 5.25 -5.58
N HIS A 65 -12.12 4.92 -4.39
CA HIS A 65 -11.31 4.82 -3.18
C HIS A 65 -10.32 3.63 -3.20
N GLN A 66 -10.40 2.75 -4.20
CA GLN A 66 -9.44 1.68 -4.48
C GLN A 66 -9.01 0.95 -3.20
N SER A 67 -9.98 0.55 -2.37
CA SER A 67 -9.72 -0.10 -1.09
C SER A 67 -9.12 -1.48 -1.33
N VAL A 68 -7.80 -1.57 -1.20
CA VAL A 68 -7.09 -2.85 -1.26
C VAL A 68 -7.42 -3.61 0.02
N SER A 69 -8.14 -4.73 -0.13
CA SER A 69 -8.32 -5.67 0.97
C SER A 69 -7.07 -6.56 1.04
N THR A 70 -6.31 -6.43 2.11
CA THR A 70 -5.15 -7.27 2.36
C THR A 70 -5.60 -8.55 3.04
N THR A 71 -5.56 -9.67 2.32
CA THR A 71 -5.77 -10.99 2.92
C THR A 71 -4.43 -11.53 3.39
N ALA A 72 -4.20 -11.58 4.71
CA ALA A 72 -3.05 -12.26 5.27
C ALA A 72 -3.28 -13.77 5.22
N ARG A 73 -2.36 -14.51 4.59
CA ARG A 73 -2.29 -15.97 4.68
C ARG A 73 -0.98 -16.34 5.33
N SER A 74 -1.05 -17.10 6.40
CA SER A 74 0.11 -17.76 6.99
C SER A 74 0.20 -19.15 6.40
N SER A 75 1.34 -19.47 5.80
CA SER A 75 1.67 -20.81 5.32
C SER A 75 2.91 -21.27 6.06
N THR A 76 2.86 -22.46 6.66
CA THR A 76 4.00 -23.11 7.28
C THR A 76 4.82 -23.77 6.17
N GLN A 77 5.99 -23.20 5.88
CA GLN A 77 6.96 -23.76 4.94
C GLN A 77 8.09 -24.44 5.72
N LEU A 78 8.56 -25.58 5.21
CA LEU A 78 9.57 -26.42 5.90
C LEU A 78 10.98 -25.83 5.80
N GLU A 79 11.26 -25.06 4.74
CA GLU A 79 12.54 -24.40 4.50
C GLU A 79 12.29 -22.95 4.09
N LEU A 80 12.86 -22.00 4.82
CA LEU A 80 12.80 -20.57 4.51
C LEU A 80 14.20 -20.07 4.15
N PRO A 81 14.31 -19.19 3.15
CA PRO A 81 15.58 -18.56 2.84
C PRO A 81 16.03 -17.71 4.03
N PHE A 82 17.31 -17.84 4.40
CA PHE A 82 17.88 -17.00 5.43
C PHE A 82 18.01 -15.56 4.91
N PRO A 83 17.51 -14.56 5.64
CA PRO A 83 17.54 -13.18 5.18
C PRO A 83 18.96 -12.60 5.23
N ALA A 84 19.19 -11.54 4.46
CA ALA A 84 20.40 -10.74 4.61
C ALA A 84 20.40 -10.05 5.99
N VAL A 85 21.43 -10.33 6.79
CA VAL A 85 21.60 -9.73 8.12
C VAL A 85 22.65 -8.64 8.04
N THR A 86 22.24 -7.38 8.19
CA THR A 86 23.15 -6.24 8.26
C THR A 86 23.37 -5.85 9.72
N VAL A 87 24.58 -6.05 10.23
CA VAL A 87 24.96 -5.65 11.60
C VAL A 87 25.93 -4.48 11.54
N CYS A 88 25.64 -3.44 12.32
CA CYS A 88 26.50 -2.27 12.47
C CYS A 88 26.91 -2.11 13.94
N ALA A 89 28.13 -1.63 14.17
CA ALA A 89 28.55 -1.21 15.50
C ALA A 89 27.70 -0.03 16.00
N GLY A 90 27.39 0.01 17.30
CA GLY A 90 26.63 1.12 17.89
C GLY A 90 27.38 2.45 17.81
N GLU A 91 28.69 2.42 18.04
CA GLU A 91 29.58 3.53 17.71
C GLU A 91 30.03 3.40 16.25
N ARG A 92 29.92 4.50 15.49
CA ARG A 92 30.23 4.50 14.05
C ARG A 92 31.72 4.47 13.77
N LEU A 93 32.53 4.99 14.69
CA LEU A 93 33.94 5.26 14.50
C LEU A 93 34.71 4.78 15.72
N ASN A 94 35.85 4.15 15.48
CA ASN A 94 36.81 3.81 16.52
C ASN A 94 37.53 5.09 16.96
N VAL A 95 37.27 5.53 18.20
CA VAL A 95 37.79 6.80 18.72
C VAL A 95 39.31 6.84 18.71
N ASP A 96 39.99 5.73 19.03
CA ASP A 96 41.46 5.69 19.05
C ASP A 96 42.04 5.94 17.66
N ARG A 97 41.41 5.37 16.63
CA ARG A 97 41.81 5.60 15.23
C ARG A 97 41.49 7.00 14.76
N VAL A 98 40.34 7.55 15.16
CA VAL A 98 39.96 8.92 14.83
C VAL A 98 40.96 9.92 15.40
N LEU A 99 41.40 9.73 16.64
CA LEU A 99 42.32 10.67 17.30
C LEU A 99 43.65 10.82 16.55
N ASN A 100 44.15 9.74 15.92
CA ASN A 100 45.35 9.80 15.08
C ASN A 100 45.20 10.76 13.88
N LEU A 101 43.97 10.95 13.40
CA LEU A 101 43.64 11.83 12.26
C LEU A 101 43.15 13.22 12.71
N THR A 102 43.06 13.47 14.02
CA THR A 102 42.71 14.78 14.57
C THR A 102 43.93 15.68 14.76
N GLN A 103 43.69 16.93 15.14
CA GLN A 103 44.72 17.90 15.50
C GLN A 103 45.53 17.40 16.72
N PRO A 104 46.83 17.71 16.79
CA PRO A 104 47.66 17.31 17.93
C PRO A 104 47.14 17.94 19.22
N GLY A 105 47.00 17.13 20.28
CA GLY A 105 46.47 17.55 21.58
C GLY A 105 44.96 17.30 21.79
N THR A 106 44.27 16.72 20.80
CA THR A 106 42.87 16.31 20.97
C THR A 106 42.76 15.10 21.90
N THR A 107 41.93 15.18 22.95
CA THR A 107 41.69 14.05 23.88
C THR A 107 40.40 13.29 23.56
N VAL A 108 40.29 12.05 24.06
CA VAL A 108 39.08 11.20 23.93
C VAL A 108 37.85 11.91 24.51
N GLU A 109 38.03 12.59 25.63
CA GLU A 109 37.00 13.28 26.40
C GLU A 109 36.53 14.53 25.64
N GLN A 110 37.45 15.25 25.02
CA GLN A 110 37.12 16.36 24.13
C GLN A 110 36.34 15.86 22.90
N TRP A 111 36.77 14.75 22.30
CA TRP A 111 36.05 14.14 21.19
C TRP A 111 34.63 13.70 21.59
N ARG A 112 34.46 13.07 22.75
CA ARG A 112 33.17 12.56 23.23
C ARG A 112 32.23 13.68 23.72
N SER A 113 32.77 14.74 24.32
CA SER A 113 31.99 15.84 24.90
C SER A 113 31.39 16.78 23.86
N ILE A 114 32.12 17.07 22.77
CA ILE A 114 31.59 17.89 21.69
C ILE A 114 30.45 17.13 21.02
N LYS A 115 29.29 17.73 20.75
CA LYS A 115 28.16 17.01 20.11
C LYS A 115 28.17 17.17 18.58
N HIS A 116 27.65 16.15 17.89
CA HIS A 116 27.31 16.17 16.46
C HIS A 116 28.45 16.63 15.52
N MET A 117 28.12 17.51 14.57
CA MET A 117 28.96 17.92 13.45
C MET A 117 30.23 18.65 13.88
N SER A 118 30.24 19.24 15.09
CA SER A 118 31.34 20.05 15.58
C SER A 118 32.60 19.24 15.87
N ARG A 119 32.49 17.94 16.18
CA ARG A 119 33.65 17.05 16.39
C ARG A 119 34.51 16.95 15.14
N TYR A 120 33.86 16.91 13.98
CA TYR A 120 34.54 16.78 12.69
C TYR A 120 35.42 17.99 12.36
N LYS A 121 35.30 19.13 13.06
CA LYS A 121 36.24 20.26 12.90
C LYS A 121 37.63 19.96 13.46
N LEU A 122 37.76 18.99 14.36
CA LEU A 122 39.03 18.57 14.95
C LEU A 122 39.86 17.72 13.98
N ILE A 123 39.24 17.23 12.92
CA ILE A 123 39.85 16.34 11.93
C ILE A 123 40.68 17.16 10.93
N ARG A 124 41.86 16.66 10.57
CA ARG A 124 42.78 17.29 9.60
C ARG A 124 42.40 16.95 8.15
N TRP A 125 41.22 17.38 7.70
CA TRP A 125 40.66 17.09 6.36
C TRP A 125 41.54 17.45 5.15
N ARG A 126 42.61 18.22 5.32
CA ARG A 126 43.55 18.53 4.24
C ARG A 126 44.46 17.34 3.88
N GLU A 127 44.52 16.33 4.74
CA GLU A 127 45.47 15.21 4.61
C GLU A 127 44.85 13.95 3.98
N PHE A 128 43.52 13.85 3.89
CA PHE A 128 42.81 12.67 3.42
C PHE A 128 41.43 13.03 2.87
N ASN A 129 40.89 12.15 2.02
CA ASN A 129 39.52 12.26 1.54
C ASN A 129 38.53 11.59 2.52
N PHE A 130 37.23 11.75 2.26
CA PHE A 130 36.19 11.21 3.12
C PHE A 130 36.18 9.68 3.17
N ASP A 131 36.38 9.01 2.03
CA ASP A 131 36.36 7.55 1.94
C ASP A 131 37.53 6.91 2.70
N GLU A 132 38.71 7.51 2.59
CA GLU A 132 39.91 7.12 3.31
C GLU A 132 39.74 7.32 4.81
N PHE A 133 39.14 8.44 5.24
CA PHE A 133 38.81 8.67 6.64
C PHE A 133 37.93 7.55 7.20
N PHE A 134 36.84 7.21 6.52
CA PHE A 134 35.94 6.15 6.96
C PHE A 134 36.60 4.76 6.90
N SER A 135 37.38 4.48 5.86
CA SER A 135 38.13 3.23 5.74
C SER A 135 39.13 3.04 6.88
N GLN A 136 39.76 4.10 7.37
CA GLN A 136 40.75 4.01 8.44
C GLN A 136 40.10 4.01 9.83
N THR A 137 39.04 4.79 10.04
CA THR A 137 38.46 5.03 11.37
C THR A 137 37.27 4.14 11.70
N SER A 138 36.69 3.44 10.73
CA SER A 138 35.62 2.48 10.98
C SER A 138 36.13 1.27 11.79
N HIS A 139 35.19 0.61 12.47
CA HIS A 139 35.47 -0.64 13.14
C HIS A 139 35.65 -1.77 12.12
N ASN A 140 36.71 -2.56 12.28
CA ASN A 140 36.92 -3.76 11.48
C ASN A 140 36.00 -4.89 11.95
N TRP A 141 35.37 -5.57 10.99
CA TRP A 141 34.51 -6.74 11.28
C TRP A 141 35.25 -7.82 12.07
N SER A 142 36.49 -8.13 11.69
CA SER A 142 37.34 -9.14 12.34
C SER A 142 37.71 -8.82 13.79
N GLU A 143 37.69 -7.54 14.18
CA GLU A 143 37.95 -7.13 15.56
C GLU A 143 36.71 -7.29 16.43
N LEU A 144 35.54 -7.01 15.88
CA LEU A 144 34.25 -7.06 16.56
C LEU A 144 33.68 -8.47 16.67
N VAL A 145 33.74 -9.25 15.59
CA VAL A 145 33.14 -10.58 15.51
C VAL A 145 34.16 -11.63 15.90
N LYS A 146 33.93 -12.28 17.06
CA LYS A 146 34.83 -13.31 17.59
C LYS A 146 34.53 -14.71 17.06
N SER A 147 33.26 -14.99 16.79
CA SER A 147 32.81 -16.25 16.19
C SER A 147 31.60 -15.97 15.30
N CYS A 148 31.51 -16.71 14.20
CA CYS A 148 30.37 -16.69 13.30
C CYS A 148 30.15 -18.10 12.78
N GLU A 149 28.94 -18.63 13.02
CA GLU A 149 28.55 -19.98 12.65
C GLU A 149 27.14 -19.94 12.06
N TYR A 150 26.92 -20.65 10.96
CA TYR A 150 25.64 -20.80 10.31
C TYR A 150 25.38 -22.28 10.05
N GLN A 151 24.33 -22.83 10.68
CA GLN A 151 23.93 -24.24 10.57
C GLN A 151 25.05 -25.27 10.87
N GLY A 152 26.00 -24.93 11.74
CA GLY A 152 27.13 -25.82 12.08
C GLY A 152 28.43 -25.50 11.34
N ASP A 153 28.36 -24.70 10.27
CA ASP A 153 29.52 -24.34 9.44
C ASP A 153 30.02 -22.93 9.77
N ALA A 154 31.34 -22.72 9.62
CA ALA A 154 31.93 -21.39 9.76
C ALA A 154 31.39 -20.45 8.67
N CYS A 155 31.04 -19.21 9.04
CA CYS A 155 30.46 -18.28 8.06
C CYS A 155 31.37 -18.03 6.84
N GLU A 156 32.69 -18.05 7.01
CA GLU A 156 33.64 -17.86 5.90
C GLU A 156 33.54 -18.93 4.80
N SER A 157 33.11 -20.15 5.13
CA SER A 157 32.92 -21.23 4.16
C SER A 157 31.55 -21.19 3.47
N VAL A 158 30.56 -20.52 4.07
CA VAL A 158 29.20 -20.41 3.52
C VAL A 158 29.09 -19.22 2.54
N GLY A 159 29.81 -18.14 2.81
CA GLY A 159 29.89 -16.96 1.94
C GLY A 159 30.26 -15.70 2.70
N ARG A 160 30.91 -14.74 2.03
CA ARG A 160 31.12 -13.37 2.53
C ARG A 160 30.05 -12.44 2.00
#